data_AF-A0A432SM00-F1
#
_entry.id   AF-A0A432SM00-F1
#
_cell.length_a   1.000
_cell.length_b   1.000
_cell.length_c   1.000
_cell.angle_alpha   90.00
_cell.angle_beta   90.00
_cell.angle_gamma   90.00
#
_symmetry.space_group_name_H-M   'P 1'
#
loop_
_entity.id
_entity.type
_entity.pdbx_description
1 polymer ?
#
loop_
_entity_poly.entity_id
_entity_poly.type
_entity_poly.pdbx_seq_one_letter_code
_entity_poly.pdbx_strand_id
1 'polypeptide(L)'
;GGGASVVYADTIADFAGIEDLANYGEYSGGPTTGETKFYAETILDLMTREKDPEGRDKIMIIGGAIANFTDVAKTFTGIIQAFEEYAEKMKEVGIKIYVRRGGPNYEKGLKDIKEAADRLGLYIEVYGPETHVTDIVRMALEEK
;
A
#
# COMPACT_ATOMS: atom_id res chain seq x y z
N GLY A 1 6.71 -1.08 9.57
CA GLY A 1 7.74 -0.36 10.33
C GLY A 1 7.05 0.46 11.37
N GLY A 2 7.10 0.06 12.64
CA GLY A 2 6.22 0.57 13.70
C GLY A 2 6.14 2.11 13.81
N GLY A 3 7.26 2.83 13.73
CA GLY A 3 7.21 4.30 13.78
C GLY A 3 6.50 4.93 12.58
N ALA A 4 6.73 4.41 11.37
CA ALA A 4 6.08 4.93 10.17
C ALA A 4 4.58 4.64 10.16
N SER A 5 4.15 3.45 10.61
CA SER A 5 2.72 3.09 10.64
C SER A 5 1.91 4.01 11.56
N VAL A 6 2.47 4.41 12.71
CA VAL A 6 1.83 5.41 13.59
C VAL A 6 1.68 6.75 12.87
N VAL A 7 2.75 7.24 12.24
CA VAL A 7 2.72 8.53 11.51
C VAL A 7 1.69 8.52 10.37
N TYR A 8 1.55 7.42 9.63
CA TYR A 8 0.50 7.30 8.62
C TYR A 8 -0.89 7.31 9.24
N ALA A 9 -1.12 6.56 10.32
CA ALA A 9 -2.42 6.50 10.97
C ALA A 9 -2.85 7.87 11.54
N ASP A 10 -1.93 8.57 12.21
CA ASP A 10 -2.17 9.93 12.72
C ASP A 10 -2.52 10.88 11.55
N THR A 11 -1.76 10.82 10.46
CA THR A 11 -2.02 11.68 9.30
C THR A 11 -3.36 11.37 8.62
N ILE A 12 -3.74 10.10 8.51
CA ILE A 12 -5.05 9.71 7.96
C ILE A 12 -6.16 10.21 8.88
N ALA A 13 -6.01 10.05 10.20
CA ALA A 13 -7.00 10.53 11.16
C ALA A 13 -7.18 12.06 11.10
N ASP A 14 -6.08 12.80 10.89
CA ASP A 14 -6.10 14.27 10.75
C ASP A 14 -6.81 14.73 9.47
N PHE A 15 -6.66 14.03 8.35
CA PHE A 15 -7.23 14.46 7.06
C PHE A 15 -8.60 13.83 6.72
N ALA A 16 -8.81 12.55 7.01
CA ALA A 16 -10.01 11.80 6.64
C ALA A 16 -10.95 11.52 7.83
N GLY A 17 -10.49 11.73 9.06
CA GLY A 17 -11.18 11.27 10.25
C GLY A 17 -10.93 9.79 10.56
N ILE A 18 -11.15 9.40 11.80
CA ILE A 18 -10.86 8.04 12.28
C ILE A 18 -11.84 6.98 11.78
N GLU A 19 -13.05 7.39 11.39
CA GLU A 19 -14.13 6.47 10.98
C GLU A 19 -13.84 5.79 9.63
N ASP A 20 -13.13 6.46 8.74
CA ASP A 20 -12.71 5.92 7.44
C ASP A 20 -11.39 5.12 7.52
N LEU A 21 -10.74 5.02 8.69
CA LEU A 21 -9.51 4.23 8.89
C LEU A 21 -9.85 2.76 9.19
N ALA A 22 -9.76 1.90 8.18
CA ALA A 22 -10.13 0.49 8.29
C ALA A 22 -9.22 -0.36 9.19
N ASN A 23 -7.93 -0.07 9.24
CA ASN A 23 -6.96 -0.86 10.01
C ASN A 23 -5.74 -0.06 10.46
N TYR A 24 -5.10 -0.56 11.52
CA TYR A 24 -3.75 -0.19 11.92
C TYR A 24 -2.88 -1.45 11.99
N GLY A 25 -1.75 -1.42 11.31
CA GLY A 25 -0.86 -2.56 11.22
C GLY A 25 0.46 -2.22 10.56
N GLU A 26 1.42 -3.12 10.67
CA GLU A 26 2.75 -2.92 10.13
C GLU A 26 3.45 -4.24 9.81
N TYR A 27 4.38 -4.19 8.86
CA TYR A 27 5.42 -5.21 8.71
C TYR A 27 6.80 -4.57 8.82
N SER A 28 7.71 -5.21 9.55
CA SER A 28 9.08 -4.76 9.78
C SER A 28 10.02 -5.94 10.08
N GLY A 29 11.29 -5.68 10.39
CA GLY A 29 12.24 -6.75 10.71
C GLY A 29 12.83 -7.49 9.50
N GLY A 30 12.57 -7.01 8.28
CA GLY A 30 13.11 -7.63 7.07
C GLY A 30 12.42 -8.95 6.71
N PRO A 31 11.08 -8.95 6.56
CA PRO A 31 10.35 -10.18 6.26
C PRO A 31 10.70 -10.70 4.87
N THR A 32 10.46 -11.99 4.69
CA THR A 32 10.60 -12.71 3.42
C THR A 32 9.48 -12.34 2.45
N THR A 33 9.67 -12.72 1.18
CA THR A 33 8.64 -12.59 0.14
C THR A 33 7.36 -13.35 0.50
N GLY A 34 7.46 -14.57 1.04
CA GLY A 34 6.31 -15.38 1.43
C GLY A 34 5.52 -14.77 2.60
N GLU A 35 6.22 -14.28 3.62
CA GLU A 35 5.57 -13.57 4.75
C GLU A 35 4.89 -12.28 4.28
N THR A 36 5.54 -11.52 3.39
CA THR A 36 4.95 -10.28 2.86
C THR A 36 3.74 -10.58 1.98
N LYS A 37 3.79 -11.64 1.16
CA LYS A 37 2.65 -12.11 0.36
C LYS A 37 1.46 -12.46 1.26
N PHE A 38 1.68 -13.34 2.25
CA PHE A 38 0.62 -13.75 3.18
C PHE A 38 -0.03 -12.57 3.91
N TYR A 39 0.80 -11.60 4.35
CA TYR A 39 0.30 -10.38 4.97
C TYR A 39 -0.55 -9.56 3.99
N ALA A 40 -0.07 -9.35 2.76
CA ALA A 40 -0.78 -8.60 1.73
C ALA A 40 -2.12 -9.27 1.34
N GLU A 41 -2.13 -10.59 1.15
CA GLU A 41 -3.36 -11.35 0.86
C GLU A 41 -4.40 -11.18 1.96
N THR A 42 -3.98 -11.16 3.23
CA THR A 42 -4.90 -10.97 4.36
C THR A 42 -5.58 -9.59 4.29
N ILE A 43 -4.82 -8.54 3.98
CA ILE A 43 -5.37 -7.18 3.82
C ILE A 43 -6.29 -7.10 2.60
N LEU A 44 -5.87 -7.68 1.47
CA LEU A 44 -6.65 -7.70 0.23
C LEU A 44 -7.96 -8.49 0.40
N ASP A 45 -7.95 -9.64 1.08
CA ASP A 45 -9.16 -10.38 1.43
C ASP A 45 -10.13 -9.51 2.21
N LEU A 46 -9.65 -8.85 3.28
CA LEU A 46 -10.49 -8.00 4.13
C LEU A 46 -11.10 -6.83 3.35
N MET A 47 -10.30 -6.11 2.57
CA MET A 47 -10.77 -4.91 1.88
C MET A 47 -11.63 -5.18 0.64
N THR A 48 -11.62 -6.41 0.12
CA THR A 48 -12.38 -6.82 -1.07
C THR A 48 -13.68 -7.59 -0.78
N ARG A 49 -14.09 -7.74 0.49
CA ARG A 49 -15.32 -8.50 0.85
C ARG A 49 -16.62 -7.84 0.37
N GLU A 50 -16.66 -6.52 0.42
CA GLU A 50 -17.83 -5.72 0.05
C GLU A 50 -17.38 -4.38 -0.53
N LYS A 51 -18.23 -3.72 -1.30
CA LYS A 51 -18.01 -2.34 -1.74
C LYS A 51 -18.18 -1.37 -0.57
N ASP A 52 -17.63 -0.17 -0.69
CA ASP A 52 -17.96 0.89 0.26
C ASP A 52 -19.49 1.17 0.22
N PRO A 53 -20.17 1.26 1.39
CA PRO A 53 -21.63 1.45 1.43
C PRO A 53 -22.12 2.74 0.76
N GLU A 54 -21.26 3.77 0.69
CA GLU A 54 -21.56 5.05 0.05
C GLU A 54 -21.15 5.06 -1.44
N GLY A 55 -20.62 3.94 -1.95
CA GLY A 55 -20.18 3.81 -3.34
C GLY A 55 -18.85 4.49 -3.65
N ARG A 56 -18.06 4.84 -2.62
CA ARG A 56 -16.74 5.47 -2.76
C ARG A 56 -15.68 4.45 -3.17
N ASP A 57 -14.62 4.93 -3.84
CA ASP A 57 -13.41 4.13 -4.06
C ASP A 57 -12.70 3.87 -2.73
N LYS A 58 -12.08 2.69 -2.60
CA LYS A 58 -11.26 2.32 -1.43
C LYS A 58 -9.81 2.69 -1.66
N ILE A 59 -9.16 3.27 -0.66
CA ILE A 59 -7.76 3.69 -0.75
C ILE A 59 -6.86 2.69 -0.01
N MET A 60 -5.83 2.20 -0.69
CA MET A 60 -4.76 1.38 -0.09
C MET A 60 -3.45 2.18 -0.02
N ILE A 61 -2.99 2.46 1.19
CA ILE A 61 -1.71 3.14 1.43
C ILE A 61 -0.62 2.10 1.71
N ILE A 62 0.35 1.97 0.80
CA ILE A 62 1.55 1.12 0.96
C ILE A 62 2.74 2.02 1.26
N GLY A 63 2.84 2.42 2.52
CA GLY A 63 3.77 3.44 2.99
C GLY A 63 4.98 2.92 3.77
N GLY A 64 5.96 3.80 3.95
CA GLY A 64 6.99 3.63 4.96
C GLY A 64 8.13 4.64 4.92
N ALA A 65 8.83 4.73 6.05
CA ALA A 65 10.12 5.39 6.13
C ALA A 65 11.16 4.68 5.23
N ILE A 66 12.32 5.31 5.07
CA ILE A 66 13.46 4.72 4.36
C ILE A 66 13.99 3.55 5.22
N ALA A 67 13.94 2.34 4.70
CA ALA A 67 14.35 1.16 5.45
C ALA A 67 15.88 1.05 5.56
N ASN A 68 16.37 0.59 6.72
CA ASN A 68 17.82 0.39 6.93
C ASN A 68 18.33 -0.93 6.33
N PHE A 69 17.56 -2.02 6.48
CA PHE A 69 18.00 -3.38 6.12
C PHE A 69 16.94 -4.23 5.40
N THR A 70 15.68 -3.77 5.36
CA THR A 70 14.63 -4.48 4.62
C THR A 70 14.86 -4.33 3.12
N ASP A 71 14.93 -5.46 2.42
CA ASP A 71 15.01 -5.50 0.96
C ASP A 71 13.65 -5.18 0.34
N VAL A 72 13.51 -3.96 -0.19
CA VAL A 72 12.23 -3.46 -0.71
C VAL A 72 11.79 -4.29 -1.91
N ALA A 73 12.70 -4.68 -2.80
CA ALA A 73 12.36 -5.50 -3.97
C ALA A 73 11.79 -6.87 -3.57
N LYS A 74 12.35 -7.53 -2.54
CA LYS A 74 11.83 -8.81 -2.04
C LYS A 74 10.44 -8.67 -1.42
N THR A 75 10.23 -7.65 -0.60
CA THR A 75 8.92 -7.42 0.02
C THR A 75 7.87 -7.06 -1.03
N PHE A 76 8.21 -6.18 -1.97
CA PHE A 76 7.31 -5.79 -3.05
C PHE A 76 7.00 -6.93 -4.01
N THR A 77 7.93 -7.87 -4.22
CA THR A 77 7.62 -9.11 -4.95
C THR A 77 6.48 -9.88 -4.28
N GLY A 78 6.43 -9.93 -2.94
CA GLY A 78 5.33 -10.59 -2.22
C GLY A 78 4.01 -9.86 -2.38
N ILE A 79 4.03 -8.51 -2.33
CA ILE A 79 2.85 -7.68 -2.58
C ILE A 79 2.33 -7.87 -4.01
N ILE A 80 3.23 -7.89 -5.00
CA ILE A 80 2.90 -8.11 -6.43
C ILE A 80 2.22 -9.46 -6.62
N GLN A 81 2.75 -10.52 -6.00
CA GLN A 81 2.13 -11.86 -6.07
C GLN A 81 0.70 -11.85 -5.50
N ALA A 82 0.46 -11.09 -4.43
CA ALA A 82 -0.89 -10.93 -3.88
C ALA A 82 -1.80 -10.12 -4.84
N PHE A 83 -1.28 -9.06 -5.49
CA PHE A 83 -2.03 -8.33 -6.51
C PHE A 83 -2.44 -9.23 -7.69
N GLU A 84 -1.56 -10.12 -8.14
CA GLU A 84 -1.86 -11.06 -9.22
C GLU A 84 -3.03 -12.00 -8.87
N GLU A 85 -3.19 -12.38 -7.60
CA GLU A 85 -4.29 -13.23 -7.15
C GLU A 85 -5.61 -12.46 -6.92
N TYR A 86 -5.53 -11.19 -6.54
CA TYR A 86 -6.70 -10.39 -6.13
C TYR A 86 -7.14 -9.33 -7.15
N ALA A 87 -6.42 -9.15 -8.27
CA ALA A 87 -6.64 -8.06 -9.22
C ALA A 87 -8.11 -7.85 -9.63
N GLU A 88 -8.83 -8.92 -9.98
CA GLU A 88 -10.25 -8.80 -10.36
C GLU A 88 -11.12 -8.29 -9.22
N LYS A 89 -10.94 -8.83 -8.01
CA LYS A 89 -11.67 -8.36 -6.82
C LYS A 89 -11.33 -6.91 -6.50
N MET A 90 -10.05 -6.54 -6.62
CA MET A 90 -9.59 -5.18 -6.36
C MET A 90 -10.24 -4.17 -7.31
N LYS A 91 -10.38 -4.52 -8.60
CA LYS A 91 -11.10 -3.71 -9.58
C LYS A 91 -12.59 -3.64 -9.28
N GLU A 92 -13.20 -4.76 -8.90
CA GLU A 92 -14.65 -4.82 -8.62
C GLU A 92 -15.05 -3.85 -7.50
N VAL A 93 -14.25 -3.76 -6.43
CA VAL A 93 -14.51 -2.88 -5.28
C VAL A 93 -13.93 -1.47 -5.41
N GLY A 94 -13.26 -1.15 -6.52
CA GLY A 94 -12.71 0.19 -6.78
C GLY A 94 -11.52 0.57 -5.88
N ILE A 95 -10.47 -0.26 -5.84
CA ILE A 95 -9.26 0.07 -5.07
C ILE A 95 -8.33 1.02 -5.84
N LYS A 96 -7.94 2.13 -5.20
CA LYS A 96 -6.83 3.02 -5.60
C LYS A 96 -5.63 2.81 -4.68
N ILE A 97 -4.44 2.63 -5.25
CA ILE A 97 -3.23 2.26 -4.50
C ILE A 97 -2.23 3.43 -4.52
N TYR A 98 -1.68 3.77 -3.37
CA TYR A 98 -0.64 4.81 -3.25
C TYR A 98 0.57 4.24 -2.51
N VAL A 99 1.74 4.32 -3.15
CA VAL A 99 2.97 3.70 -2.66
C VAL A 99 4.03 4.76 -2.39
N ARG A 100 4.64 4.73 -1.20
CA ARG A 100 5.85 5.52 -0.93
C ARG A 100 6.85 4.68 -0.16
N ARG A 101 8.02 4.43 -0.76
CA ARG A 101 9.05 3.62 -0.10
C ARG A 101 10.48 3.99 -0.46
N GLY A 102 11.37 3.82 0.52
CA GLY A 102 12.82 3.86 0.35
C GLY A 102 13.51 2.71 1.10
N GLY A 103 14.79 2.50 0.81
CA GLY A 103 15.64 1.48 1.44
C GLY A 103 16.36 0.60 0.42
N PRO A 104 17.04 -0.48 0.85
CA PRO A 104 17.73 -1.38 -0.06
C PRO A 104 16.86 -1.86 -1.24
N ASN A 105 17.37 -1.74 -2.47
CA ASN A 105 16.71 -2.14 -3.72
C ASN A 105 15.34 -1.49 -4.00
N TYR A 106 15.06 -0.32 -3.41
CA TYR A 106 13.76 0.32 -3.57
C TYR A 106 13.44 0.68 -5.02
N GLU A 107 14.38 1.19 -5.81
CA GLU A 107 14.13 1.59 -7.20
C GLU A 107 13.58 0.43 -8.04
N LYS A 108 14.17 -0.77 -7.87
CA LYS A 108 13.67 -1.99 -8.50
C LYS A 108 12.27 -2.34 -7.98
N GLY A 109 12.06 -2.31 -6.67
CA GLY A 109 10.75 -2.58 -6.07
C GLY A 109 9.65 -1.65 -6.61
N LEU A 110 9.91 -0.34 -6.62
CA LEU A 110 8.98 0.68 -7.13
C LEU A 110 8.68 0.49 -8.61
N LYS A 111 9.70 0.19 -9.42
CA LYS A 111 9.51 -0.12 -10.84
C LYS A 111 8.65 -1.36 -11.03
N ASP A 112 9.01 -2.46 -10.38
CA ASP A 112 8.36 -3.76 -10.55
C ASP A 112 6.87 -3.70 -10.14
N ILE A 113 6.54 -3.00 -9.04
CA ILE A 113 5.13 -2.89 -8.59
C ILE A 113 4.30 -2.02 -9.52
N LYS A 114 4.90 -0.96 -10.10
CA LYS A 114 4.23 -0.12 -11.10
C LYS A 114 3.92 -0.91 -12.37
N GLU A 115 4.90 -1.61 -12.91
CA GLU A 115 4.73 -2.46 -14.12
C GLU A 115 3.71 -3.59 -13.88
N ALA A 116 3.68 -4.17 -12.68
CA ALA A 116 2.70 -5.19 -12.32
C ALA A 116 1.28 -4.62 -12.26
N ALA A 117 1.08 -3.48 -11.59
CA ALA A 117 -0.23 -2.84 -11.52
C ALA A 117 -0.74 -2.43 -12.91
N ASP A 118 0.13 -1.84 -13.75
CA ASP A 118 -0.23 -1.46 -15.12
C ASP A 118 -0.63 -2.71 -15.96
N ARG A 119 0.10 -3.83 -15.81
CA ARG A 119 -0.25 -5.12 -16.44
C ARG A 119 -1.61 -5.67 -15.96
N LEU A 120 -1.93 -5.50 -14.69
CA LEU A 120 -3.16 -6.01 -14.07
C LEU A 120 -4.37 -5.06 -14.25
N GLY A 121 -4.14 -3.84 -14.76
CA GLY A 121 -5.16 -2.81 -14.89
C GLY A 121 -5.59 -2.20 -13.55
N LEU A 122 -4.67 -2.14 -12.58
CA LEU A 122 -4.89 -1.54 -11.27
C LEU A 122 -4.39 -0.09 -11.26
N TYR A 123 -5.18 0.82 -10.69
CA TYR A 123 -4.72 2.19 -10.45
C TYR A 123 -3.65 2.19 -9.35
N ILE A 124 -2.49 2.78 -9.64
CA ILE A 124 -1.41 2.94 -8.67
C ILE A 124 -0.61 4.23 -8.94
N GLU A 125 -0.28 4.93 -7.86
CA GLU A 125 0.73 6.00 -7.84
C GLU A 125 1.93 5.57 -6.98
N VAL A 126 3.14 5.77 -7.49
CA VAL A 126 4.36 5.23 -6.90
C VAL A 126 5.40 6.32 -6.71
N TYR A 127 5.87 6.46 -5.47
CA TYR A 127 6.77 7.51 -5.02
C TYR A 127 7.99 6.96 -4.27
N GLY A 128 9.13 7.61 -4.45
CA GLY A 128 10.37 7.29 -3.78
C GLY A 128 10.69 8.16 -2.57
N PRO A 129 11.95 8.11 -2.10
CA PRO A 129 12.44 8.88 -0.97
C PRO A 129 12.36 10.40 -1.13
N GLU A 130 12.30 10.89 -2.37
CA GLU A 130 12.17 12.31 -2.73
C GLU A 130 10.82 12.90 -2.33
N THR A 131 9.79 12.06 -2.20
CA THR A 131 8.46 12.47 -1.73
C THR A 131 8.40 12.37 -0.20
N HIS A 132 7.80 13.36 0.48
CA HIS A 132 7.66 13.31 1.94
C HIS A 132 6.79 12.10 2.33
N VAL A 133 7.13 11.46 3.46
CA VAL A 133 6.56 10.14 3.81
C VAL A 133 5.03 10.16 3.86
N THR A 134 4.43 11.24 4.36
CA THR A 134 2.97 11.39 4.50
C THR A 134 2.28 12.07 3.32
N ASP A 135 3.01 12.58 2.32
CA ASP A 135 2.39 13.33 1.21
C ASP A 135 1.41 12.47 0.41
N ILE A 136 1.68 11.17 0.31
CA ILE A 136 0.78 10.23 -0.39
C ILE A 136 -0.58 10.06 0.29
N VAL A 137 -0.69 10.39 1.58
CA VAL A 137 -2.00 10.41 2.27
C VAL A 137 -2.81 11.59 1.77
N ARG A 138 -2.19 12.77 1.68
CA ARG A 138 -2.84 13.96 1.14
C ARG A 138 -3.24 13.76 -0.31
N MET A 139 -2.33 13.26 -1.15
CA MET A 139 -2.60 12.97 -2.56
C MET A 139 -3.80 12.01 -2.71
N ALA A 140 -3.83 10.94 -1.91
CA ALA A 140 -4.92 9.98 -1.97
C ALA A 140 -6.29 10.54 -1.57
N LEU A 141 -6.31 11.53 -0.68
CA LEU A 141 -7.55 12.14 -0.18
C LEU A 141 -7.98 13.37 -0.98
N GLU A 142 -7.07 14.04 -1.69
CA GLU A 142 -7.40 15.15 -2.60
C GLU A 142 -8.15 14.66 -3.86
N GLU A 143 -8.05 13.38 -4.20
CA GLU A 143 -8.82 12.75 -5.29
C GLU A 143 -10.23 12.25 -4.88
N LYS A 144 -10.69 12.52 -3.64
CA LYS A 144 -12.06 12.18 -3.20
C LYS A 144 -13.14 13.05 -3.85
#